data_AF-A0A1H4KTE9-F1
#
_entry.id   AF-A0A1H4KTE9-F1
#
_cell.length_a   1.000
_cell.length_b   1.000
_cell.length_c   1.000
_cell.angle_alpha   90.00
_cell.angle_beta   90.00
_cell.angle_gamma   90.00
#
_symmetry.space_group_name_H-M   'P 1'
#
loop_
_entity.id
_entity.type
_entity.pdbx_description
1 polymer ?
#
loop_
_entity_poly.entity_id
_entity_poly.type
_entity_poly.pdbx_seq_one_letter_code
_entity_poly.pdbx_strand_id
1 'polypeptide(L)'
;MNNSGNTLLAIIAGSAIGAALGILYAPDKGENTRRLIADQAASTRDNFTESALDLKNRVVSKMSDERETLDTRVESLVSDISYKTEDVISTLEKKLAELKTKNKKLQKTV
;
A
#
# COMPACT_ATOMS: atom_id res chain seq x y z
N MET A 1 -7.19 -17.16 12.05
CA MET A 1 -7.39 -16.24 10.90
C MET A 1 -6.76 -14.90 11.25
N ASN A 2 -5.66 -14.50 10.59
CA ASN A 2 -4.78 -13.36 10.98
C ASN A 2 -5.02 -12.07 10.15
N ASN A 3 -6.23 -11.89 9.61
CA ASN A 3 -6.52 -10.95 8.50
C ASN A 3 -6.29 -9.48 8.87
N SER A 4 -6.49 -9.08 10.13
CA SER A 4 -6.20 -7.72 10.60
C SER A 4 -4.71 -7.39 10.56
N GLY A 5 -3.85 -8.38 10.80
CA GLY A 5 -2.40 -8.25 10.65
C GLY A 5 -2.01 -8.00 9.20
N ASN A 6 -2.67 -8.68 8.25
CA ASN A 6 -2.45 -8.49 6.82
C ASN A 6 -2.99 -7.15 6.30
N THR A 7 -4.14 -6.67 6.77
CA THR A 7 -4.67 -5.35 6.39
C THR A 7 -3.84 -4.22 7.00
N LEU A 8 -3.41 -4.33 8.26
CA LEU A 8 -2.52 -3.35 8.85
C LEU A 8 -1.13 -3.39 8.20
N LEU A 9 -0.59 -4.58 7.88
CA LEU A 9 0.62 -4.70 7.08
C LEU A 9 0.42 -4.12 5.68
N ALA A 10 -0.74 -4.27 5.06
CA ALA A 10 -1.03 -3.67 3.76
C ALA A 10 -1.17 -2.14 3.85
N ILE A 11 -1.73 -1.60 4.93
CA ILE A 11 -1.80 -0.16 5.18
C ILE A 11 -0.42 0.39 5.52
N ILE A 12 0.37 -0.28 6.35
CA ILE A 12 1.73 0.13 6.71
C ILE A 12 2.64 -0.01 5.49
N ALA A 13 2.59 -1.11 4.76
CA ALA A 13 3.36 -1.29 3.54
C ALA A 13 2.92 -0.29 2.46
N GLY A 14 1.61 -0.11 2.26
CA GLY A 14 1.07 0.83 1.30
C GLY A 14 1.40 2.28 1.65
N SER A 15 1.30 2.65 2.93
CA SER A 15 1.68 3.99 3.41
C SER A 15 3.19 4.20 3.41
N ALA A 16 3.99 3.18 3.74
CA ALA A 16 5.46 3.25 3.68
C ALA A 16 5.94 3.37 2.24
N ILE A 17 5.38 2.58 1.32
CA ILE A 17 5.67 2.69 -0.12
C ILE A 17 5.22 4.07 -0.62
N GLY A 18 4.00 4.51 -0.27
CA GLY A 18 3.48 5.82 -0.64
C GLY A 18 4.31 6.98 -0.11
N ALA A 19 4.74 6.92 1.15
CA ALA A 19 5.58 7.92 1.79
C ALA A 19 7.00 7.91 1.20
N ALA A 20 7.58 6.73 0.97
CA ALA A 20 8.89 6.60 0.35
C ALA A 20 8.89 7.19 -1.07
N LEU A 21 7.87 6.88 -1.87
CA LEU A 21 7.72 7.47 -3.20
C LEU A 21 7.43 8.97 -3.13
N GLY A 22 6.62 9.43 -2.16
CA GLY A 22 6.32 10.84 -1.95
C GLY A 22 7.56 11.66 -1.58
N ILE A 23 8.38 11.15 -0.66
CA ILE A 23 9.64 11.79 -0.24
C ILE A 23 10.66 11.77 -1.39
N LEU A 24 10.76 10.67 -2.15
CA LEU A 24 11.68 10.59 -3.28
C LEU A 24 11.28 11.54 -4.42
N TYR A 25 9.98 11.72 -4.65
CA TYR A 25 9.46 12.61 -5.67
C TYR A 25 9.60 14.09 -5.28
N ALA A 26 9.45 14.42 -3.99
CA ALA A 26 9.55 15.78 -3.48
C ALA A 26 10.38 15.84 -2.19
N PRO A 27 11.72 15.89 -2.30
CA PRO A 27 12.60 15.97 -1.13
C PRO A 27 12.68 17.40 -0.58
N ASP A 28 12.47 17.53 0.73
CA ASP A 28 12.76 18.76 1.47
C ASP A 28 14.20 18.75 2.02
N LYS A 29 14.73 19.92 2.37
CA LYS A 29 16.04 20.03 3.02
C LYS A 29 15.98 19.42 4.41
N GLY A 30 16.92 18.55 4.74
CA GLY A 30 16.92 17.78 6.00
C GLY A 30 16.94 18.63 7.29
N GLU A 31 17.46 19.86 7.25
CA GLU A 31 17.39 20.80 8.37
C GLU A 31 15.93 21.17 8.71
N ASN A 32 15.11 21.41 7.69
CA ASN A 32 13.70 21.74 7.85
C ASN A 32 12.91 20.54 8.37
N THR A 33 13.13 19.34 7.79
CA THR A 33 12.44 18.12 8.21
C THR A 33 12.67 17.82 9.69
N ARG A 34 13.90 18.00 10.19
CA ARG A 34 14.22 17.74 11.60
C ARG A 34 13.52 18.71 12.54
N ARG A 35 13.50 20.01 12.18
CA ARG A 35 12.79 21.03 12.96
C ARG A 35 11.29 20.77 12.98
N LEU A 36 10.71 20.47 11.81
CA LEU A 36 9.29 20.13 11.68
C LEU A 36 8.90 18.92 12.54
N ILE A 37 9.69 17.85 12.57
CA ILE A 37 9.40 16.67 13.42
C ILE A 37 9.35 17.05 14.90
N ALA A 38 10.29 17.88 15.37
CA ALA A 38 10.34 18.30 16.77
C ALA A 38 9.11 19.15 17.15
N ASP A 39 8.74 20.11 16.31
CA ASP A 39 7.62 21.01 16.55
C ASP A 39 6.26 20.28 16.43
N GLN A 40 6.15 19.36 15.47
CA GLN A 40 4.94 18.56 15.25
C GLN A 40 4.73 17.54 16.37
N ALA A 41 5.80 16.94 16.91
CA ALA A 41 5.69 16.00 18.03
C ALA A 41 5.15 16.66 19.30
N ALA A 42 5.55 17.90 19.56
CA ALA A 42 5.08 18.66 20.74
C ALA A 42 3.59 19.06 20.61
N SER A 43 3.17 19.50 19.43
CA SER A 43 1.81 20.04 19.18
C SER A 43 0.74 18.97 18.89
N THR A 44 1.14 17.81 18.37
CA THR A 44 0.20 16.73 18.00
C THR A 44 -0.36 16.01 19.22
N ARG A 45 0.39 15.98 20.33
CA ARG A 45 0.00 15.25 21.54
C ARG A 45 -1.36 15.71 22.12
N ASP A 46 -1.61 17.02 22.12
CA ASP A 46 -2.78 17.57 22.83
C ASP A 46 -4.05 17.64 21.96
N ASN A 47 -3.92 17.77 20.63
CA ASN A 47 -5.06 17.93 19.72
C ASN A 47 -5.54 16.61 19.08
N PHE A 48 -4.67 15.60 19.04
CA PHE A 48 -4.97 14.33 18.39
C PHE A 48 -6.03 13.53 19.14
N THR A 49 -6.07 13.63 20.47
CA THR A 49 -6.98 12.87 21.33
C THR A 49 -8.45 13.24 21.11
N GLU A 50 -8.76 14.53 21.00
CA GLU A 50 -10.13 15.00 20.79
C GLU A 50 -10.60 14.76 19.34
N SER A 51 -9.75 15.09 18.36
CA SER A 51 -10.09 14.92 16.94
C SER A 51 -10.17 13.44 16.50
N ALA A 52 -9.39 12.55 17.13
CA ALA A 52 -9.45 11.12 16.82
C ALA A 52 -10.76 10.48 17.26
N LEU A 53 -11.37 10.95 18.35
CA LEU A 53 -12.66 10.44 18.83
C LEU A 53 -13.80 10.81 17.87
N ASP A 54 -13.81 12.05 17.37
CA ASP A 54 -14.81 12.49 16.40
C ASP A 54 -14.63 11.86 15.03
N LEU A 55 -13.39 11.72 14.56
CA LEU A 55 -13.08 11.05 13.30
C LEU A 55 -13.49 9.59 13.35
N LYS A 56 -13.24 8.89 14.47
CA LYS A 56 -13.66 7.52 14.68
C LYS A 56 -15.18 7.36 14.55
N ASN A 57 -15.96 8.26 15.15
CA ASN A 57 -17.42 8.18 15.09
C ASN A 57 -17.97 8.45 13.68
N ARG A 58 -17.36 9.39 12.93
CA ARG A 58 -17.73 9.69 11.54
C ARG A 58 -17.33 8.59 10.55
N VAL A 59 -16.18 7.96 10.78
CA VAL A 59 -15.72 6.82 9.97
C VAL A 59 -16.61 5.62 10.21
N VAL A 60 -16.99 5.33 11.46
CA VAL A 60 -17.88 4.20 11.79
C VAL A 60 -19.26 4.36 11.16
N SER A 61 -19.82 5.57 11.16
CA SER A 61 -21.14 5.80 10.53
C SER A 61 -21.08 5.71 9.00
N LYS A 62 -20.12 6.38 8.35
CA LYS A 62 -19.97 6.32 6.87
C LYS A 62 -19.57 4.94 6.36
N MET A 63 -18.73 4.22 7.11
CA MET A 63 -18.34 2.88 6.71
C MET A 63 -19.53 1.93 6.75
N SER A 64 -20.46 2.03 7.72
CA SER A 64 -21.64 1.16 7.73
C SER A 64 -22.47 1.26 6.45
N ASP A 65 -22.60 2.45 5.89
CA ASP A 65 -23.33 2.67 4.63
C ASP A 65 -22.50 2.27 3.38
N GLU A 66 -21.18 2.50 3.39
CA GLU A 66 -20.30 2.13 2.27
C GLU A 66 -19.92 0.64 2.25
N ARG A 67 -20.03 -0.09 3.37
CA ARG A 67 -19.67 -1.51 3.49
C ARG A 67 -20.40 -2.39 2.50
N GLU A 68 -21.71 -2.21 2.36
CA GLU A 68 -22.52 -2.98 1.40
C GLU A 68 -22.01 -2.78 -0.04
N THR A 69 -21.62 -1.56 -0.40
CA THR A 69 -21.07 -1.24 -1.74
C THR A 69 -19.61 -1.64 -1.92
N LEU A 70 -18.82 -1.69 -0.85
CA LEU A 70 -17.43 -2.14 -0.85
C LEU A 70 -17.37 -3.66 -1.01
N ASP A 71 -18.26 -4.40 -0.36
CA ASP A 71 -18.33 -5.86 -0.46
C ASP A 71 -18.60 -6.30 -1.91
N THR A 72 -19.55 -5.65 -2.58
CA THR A 72 -19.80 -5.91 -4.01
C THR A 72 -18.59 -5.55 -4.89
N ARG A 73 -17.91 -4.43 -4.61
CA ARG A 73 -16.77 -3.93 -5.40
C ARG A 73 -15.51 -4.77 -5.18
N VAL A 74 -15.35 -5.32 -3.98
CA VAL A 74 -14.28 -6.26 -3.61
C VAL A 74 -14.54 -7.62 -4.24
N GLU A 75 -15.78 -8.13 -4.22
CA GLU A 75 -16.13 -9.36 -4.94
C GLU A 75 -15.87 -9.24 -6.45
N SER A 76 -16.25 -8.11 -7.06
CA SER A 76 -15.94 -7.87 -8.48
C SER A 76 -14.44 -7.78 -8.74
N LEU A 77 -13.68 -7.10 -7.85
CA LEU A 77 -12.24 -6.97 -7.99
C LEU A 77 -11.52 -8.31 -7.80
N VAL A 78 -11.96 -9.13 -6.85
CA VAL A 78 -11.41 -10.47 -6.61
C VAL A 78 -11.73 -11.38 -7.80
N SER A 79 -12.92 -11.30 -8.37
CA SER A 79 -13.27 -12.05 -9.58
C SER A 79 -12.43 -11.62 -10.78
N ASP A 80 -12.28 -10.32 -11.01
CA ASP A 80 -11.43 -9.75 -12.07
C ASP A 80 -9.95 -10.10 -11.88
N ILE A 81 -9.45 -10.03 -10.64
CA ILE A 81 -8.08 -10.40 -10.31
C ILE A 81 -7.88 -11.90 -10.47
N SER A 82 -8.83 -12.76 -10.08
CA SER A 82 -8.69 -14.22 -10.23
C SER A 82 -8.52 -14.60 -11.69
N TYR A 83 -9.38 -14.08 -12.58
CA TYR A 83 -9.26 -14.30 -14.01
C TYR A 83 -7.96 -13.72 -14.58
N LYS A 84 -7.61 -12.48 -14.21
CA LYS A 84 -6.38 -11.83 -14.69
C LYS A 84 -5.11 -12.47 -14.10
N THR A 85 -5.18 -13.11 -12.94
CA THR A 85 -4.03 -13.71 -12.26
C THR A 85 -3.59 -14.98 -12.97
N GLU A 86 -4.51 -15.81 -13.48
CA GLU A 86 -4.14 -16.99 -14.28
C GLU A 86 -3.38 -16.58 -15.56
N ASP A 87 -3.88 -15.56 -16.26
CA ASP A 87 -3.22 -14.98 -17.45
C ASP A 87 -1.87 -14.36 -17.09
N VAL A 88 -1.80 -13.59 -16.00
CA VAL A 88 -0.57 -12.94 -15.53
C VAL A 88 0.47 -13.97 -15.09
N ILE A 89 0.07 -15.03 -14.38
CA ILE A 89 0.96 -16.13 -13.98
C ILE A 89 1.52 -16.81 -15.23
N SER A 90 0.67 -17.17 -16.19
CA SER A 90 1.13 -17.76 -17.46
C SER A 90 2.13 -16.85 -18.20
N THR A 91 1.84 -15.55 -18.24
CA THR A 91 2.70 -14.55 -18.89
C THR A 91 4.04 -14.38 -18.15
N LEU A 92 4.01 -14.41 -16.82
CA LEU A 92 5.19 -14.34 -15.96
C LEU A 92 6.06 -15.59 -16.06
N GLU A 93 5.46 -16.79 -16.07
CA GLU A 93 6.18 -18.05 -16.26
C GLU A 93 6.85 -18.10 -17.64
N LYS A 94 6.14 -17.67 -18.68
CA LYS A 94 6.68 -17.56 -20.03
C LYS A 94 7.85 -16.57 -20.07
N LYS A 95 7.70 -15.37 -19.51
CA LYS A 95 8.79 -14.39 -19.44
C LYS A 95 9.95 -14.85 -18.56
N LEU A 96 9.70 -15.56 -17.46
CA LEU A 96 10.73 -16.12 -16.59
C LEU A 96 11.52 -17.22 -17.30
N ALA A 97 10.84 -18.09 -18.05
CA ALA A 97 11.48 -19.10 -18.88
C ALA A 97 12.30 -18.46 -20.01
N GLU A 98 11.78 -17.44 -20.69
CA GLU A 98 12.50 -16.66 -21.69
C GLU A 98 13.73 -15.97 -21.10
N LEU A 99 13.61 -15.35 -19.92
CA LEU A 99 14.74 -14.73 -19.23
C LEU A 99 15.79 -15.77 -18.80
N LYS A 100 15.37 -16.93 -18.29
CA LYS A 100 16.29 -18.01 -17.88
C LYS A 100 17.04 -18.59 -19.08
N THR A 101 16.38 -18.78 -20.22
CA THR A 101 17.02 -19.26 -21.46
C THR A 101 17.93 -18.20 -22.07
N LYS A 102 17.50 -16.93 -22.11
CA LYS A 102 18.33 -15.81 -22.58
C LYS A 102 19.56 -15.61 -21.69
N ASN A 103 19.43 -15.71 -20.38
CA ASN A 103 20.54 -15.67 -19.44
C ASN A 103 21.52 -16.85 -19.69
N LYS A 104 21.01 -18.07 -19.89
CA LYS A 104 21.84 -19.25 -20.22
C LYS A 104 22.53 -19.13 -21.59
N LYS A 105 21.92 -18.48 -22.58
CA LYS A 105 22.56 -18.19 -23.88
C LYS A 105 23.68 -17.17 -23.73
N LEU A 106 23.46 -16.09 -22.98
CA LEU A 106 24.47 -15.06 -22.70
C LEU A 106 25.67 -15.64 -21.95
N GLN A 107 25.45 -16.56 -21.00
CA GLN A 107 26.53 -17.25 -20.29
C GLN A 107 27.34 -18.23 -21.15
N LYS A 108 26.87 -18.59 -22.36
CA LYS A 108 27.56 -19.51 -23.28
C LYS A 108 28.27 -18.80 -24.45
N THR A 109 28.08 -17.48 -24.58
CA THR A 109 28.69 -16.65 -25.62
C THR A 109 29.88 -15.83 -25.08
N VAL A 110 30.22 -15.99 -23.80
CA VAL A 110 31.46 -15.53 -23.18
C VAL A 110 32.39 -16.72 -22.98
#